data_AF-A0A671QV76-F1
#
_entry.id   AF-A0A671QV76-F1
#
_cell.length_a   1.000
_cell.length_b   1.000
_cell.length_c   1.000
_cell.angle_alpha   90.00
_cell.angle_beta   90.00
_cell.angle_gamma   90.00
#
_symmetry.space_group_name_H-M   'P 1'
#
loop_
_entity.id
_entity.type
_entity.pdbx_description
1 polymer ?
#
loop_
_entity_poly.entity_id
_entity_poly.type
_entity_poly.pdbx_seq_one_letter_code
_entity_poly.pdbx_strand_id
1 'polypeptide(L)'
;IFIVALSFAYFSKTLSGTYMKSAITQIERRFDLSSSVVGLIDGSFEMGNLLFLAVVSHFGARLHRPRLIGMGCFLMAIGSALTGLPHFFMRQWVHTVYTVHVISPHLSSNNTGTDYVKDTGSSMWIYVFLGNALRGIGETPVTPLGISYIDDFAKAENSAFYIACLQTIMLLGPMFGFLLGSMCAKLYVDIGFVNSVTITTQDARWVGAWWLGFFVSSAILVLAGVPFWFLPRSLPIQGEEWNENFNVDQGVTPICKTCRFLPSLKRLLCTPAYFLLLCGIVLKFNSFIGLLTFKAKYMEQQFGQSASRANFLTGVLILPVVAVGIFLGGLLMKIYKLSVVAGAQLSFITSLTAYLLCDNVPVAGLTVSYNG
;
A
#
# COMPACT_ATOMS: atom_id res chain seq x y z
N ILE A 1 18.18 17.68 -4.96
CA ILE A 1 17.36 17.06 -6.03
C ILE A 1 16.99 15.60 -5.69
N PHE A 2 17.96 14.69 -5.46
CA PHE A 2 17.66 13.29 -5.14
C PHE A 2 16.67 13.13 -3.98
N ILE A 3 16.88 13.82 -2.85
CA ILE A 3 15.98 13.77 -1.68
C ILE A 3 14.56 14.19 -2.06
N VAL A 4 14.38 15.27 -2.84
CA VAL A 4 13.06 15.74 -3.28
C VAL A 4 12.38 14.71 -4.19
N ALA A 5 13.11 14.13 -5.14
CA ALA A 5 12.59 13.05 -5.99
C ALA A 5 12.20 11.82 -5.18
N LEU A 6 13.02 11.44 -4.20
CA LEU A 6 12.75 10.32 -3.31
C LEU A 6 11.56 10.58 -2.38
N SER A 7 11.42 11.81 -1.86
CA SER A 7 10.25 12.24 -1.11
C SER A 7 8.97 12.11 -1.92
N PHE A 8 8.99 12.54 -3.18
CA PHE A 8 7.84 12.43 -4.07
C PHE A 8 7.53 10.97 -4.42
N ALA A 9 8.54 10.11 -4.60
CA ALA A 9 8.34 8.67 -4.77
C ALA A 9 7.74 8.01 -3.52
N TYR A 10 8.20 8.38 -2.32
CA TYR A 10 7.65 7.88 -1.05
C TYR A 10 6.19 8.30 -0.84
N PHE A 11 5.85 9.55 -1.17
CA PHE A 11 4.47 10.02 -1.18
C PHE A 11 3.62 9.22 -2.17
N SER A 12 4.10 9.05 -3.40
CA SER A 12 3.38 8.41 -4.50
C SER A 12 3.13 6.92 -4.24
N LYS A 13 4.13 6.20 -3.70
CA LYS A 13 4.00 4.77 -3.39
C LYS A 13 2.96 4.52 -2.30
N THR A 14 2.93 5.35 -1.25
CA THR A 14 2.01 5.15 -0.12
C THR A 14 0.60 5.64 -0.42
N LEU A 15 0.45 6.70 -1.23
CA LEU A 15 -0.82 7.10 -1.81
C LEU A 15 -1.42 5.98 -2.64
N SER A 16 -0.66 5.43 -3.58
CA SER A 16 -1.12 4.31 -4.41
C SER A 16 -1.49 3.10 -3.54
N GLY A 17 -0.65 2.76 -2.54
CA GLY A 17 -0.86 1.65 -1.59
C GLY A 17 -2.18 1.76 -0.83
N THR A 18 -2.47 2.93 -0.31
CA THR A 18 -3.68 3.19 0.48
C THR A 18 -4.92 3.37 -0.37
N TYR A 19 -4.77 3.81 -1.64
CA TYR A 19 -5.87 3.78 -2.59
C TYR A 19 -6.41 2.35 -2.79
N MET A 20 -5.52 1.35 -2.95
CA MET A 20 -5.92 -0.07 -3.02
C MET A 20 -6.76 -0.46 -1.80
N LYS A 21 -6.29 -0.12 -0.59
CA LYS A 21 -7.02 -0.40 0.66
C LYS A 21 -8.39 0.29 0.70
N SER A 22 -8.49 1.53 0.23
CA SER A 22 -9.75 2.28 0.16
C SER A 22 -10.76 1.72 -0.86
N ALA A 23 -10.28 0.99 -1.87
CA ALA A 23 -11.06 0.41 -2.96
C ALA A 23 -11.52 -1.03 -2.68
N ILE A 24 -11.00 -1.68 -1.63
CA ILE A 24 -11.27 -3.08 -1.28
C ILE A 24 -12.76 -3.41 -1.23
N THR A 25 -13.57 -2.58 -0.56
CA THR A 25 -15.01 -2.87 -0.42
C THR A 25 -15.76 -2.79 -1.74
N GLN A 26 -15.28 -1.94 -2.66
CA GLN A 26 -15.86 -1.80 -4.00
C GLN A 26 -15.47 -2.98 -4.90
N ILE A 27 -14.21 -3.41 -4.82
CA ILE A 27 -13.72 -4.61 -5.52
C ILE A 27 -14.47 -5.85 -5.01
N GLU A 28 -14.63 -5.98 -3.70
CA GLU A 28 -15.38 -7.07 -3.07
C GLU A 28 -16.81 -7.16 -3.63
N ARG A 29 -17.56 -6.04 -3.60
CA ARG A 29 -18.93 -5.97 -4.14
C ARG A 29 -18.99 -6.20 -5.64
N ARG A 30 -18.01 -5.67 -6.39
CA ARG A 30 -18.01 -5.74 -7.86
C ARG A 30 -17.82 -7.16 -8.36
N PHE A 31 -16.94 -7.92 -7.70
CA PHE A 31 -16.57 -9.28 -8.10
C PHE A 31 -17.27 -10.36 -7.27
N ASP A 32 -18.14 -9.97 -6.33
CA ASP A 32 -18.84 -10.86 -5.40
C ASP A 32 -17.87 -11.80 -4.65
N LEU A 33 -16.81 -11.21 -4.12
CA LEU A 33 -15.72 -11.93 -3.46
C LEU A 33 -15.95 -12.06 -1.96
N SER A 34 -15.43 -13.13 -1.38
CA SER A 34 -15.35 -13.24 0.08
C SER A 34 -14.27 -12.32 0.65
N SER A 35 -14.43 -11.92 1.92
CA SER A 35 -13.43 -11.12 2.65
C SER A 35 -12.03 -11.75 2.64
N SER A 36 -11.94 -13.09 2.64
CA SER A 36 -10.67 -13.81 2.62
C SER A 36 -9.95 -13.66 1.27
N VAL A 37 -10.68 -13.72 0.16
CA VAL A 37 -10.11 -13.54 -1.19
C VAL A 37 -9.65 -12.10 -1.38
N VAL A 38 -10.42 -11.10 -0.93
CA VAL A 38 -9.98 -9.70 -1.04
C VAL A 38 -8.81 -9.38 -0.10
N GLY A 39 -8.77 -10.02 1.08
CA GLY A 39 -7.58 -9.99 1.93
C GLY A 39 -6.34 -10.58 1.26
N LEU A 40 -6.49 -11.69 0.51
CA LEU A 40 -5.42 -12.27 -0.29
C LEU A 40 -4.98 -11.32 -1.43
N ILE A 41 -5.93 -10.62 -2.07
CA ILE A 41 -5.63 -9.60 -3.09
C ILE A 41 -4.81 -8.46 -2.47
N ASP A 42 -5.19 -7.90 -1.32
CA ASP A 42 -4.40 -6.86 -0.62
C ASP A 42 -3.00 -7.38 -0.27
N GLY A 43 -2.93 -8.60 0.29
CA GLY A 43 -1.68 -9.26 0.69
C GLY A 43 -0.72 -9.59 -0.46
N SER A 44 -1.22 -9.72 -1.69
CA SER A 44 -0.39 -10.00 -2.86
C SER A 44 0.69 -8.93 -3.12
N PHE A 45 0.45 -7.68 -2.70
CA PHE A 45 1.47 -6.63 -2.71
C PHE A 45 2.71 -7.03 -1.90
N GLU A 46 2.52 -7.49 -0.67
CA GLU A 46 3.63 -7.92 0.18
C GLU A 46 4.27 -9.20 -0.34
N MET A 47 3.49 -10.12 -0.92
CA MET A 47 4.03 -11.32 -1.58
C MET A 47 4.99 -10.95 -2.71
N GLY A 48 4.60 -10.00 -3.56
CA GLY A 48 5.45 -9.50 -4.65
C GLY A 48 6.70 -8.79 -4.14
N ASN A 49 6.56 -7.97 -3.10
CA ASN A 49 7.69 -7.23 -2.54
C ASN A 49 8.72 -8.16 -1.88
N LEU A 50 8.28 -9.04 -0.99
CA LEU A 50 9.14 -9.95 -0.23
C LEU A 50 9.94 -10.88 -1.13
N LEU A 51 9.36 -11.31 -2.26
CA LEU A 51 10.03 -12.18 -3.22
C LEU A 51 11.31 -11.56 -3.81
N PHE A 52 11.33 -10.24 -4.02
CA PHE A 52 12.45 -9.55 -4.65
C PHE A 52 13.29 -8.72 -3.67
N LEU A 53 12.80 -8.46 -2.45
CA LEU A 53 13.45 -7.58 -1.46
C LEU A 53 14.89 -7.95 -1.15
N ALA A 54 15.16 -9.22 -0.85
CA ALA A 54 16.51 -9.66 -0.52
C ALA A 54 17.47 -9.49 -1.72
N VAL A 55 17.01 -9.87 -2.92
CA VAL A 55 17.80 -9.82 -4.16
C VAL A 55 18.12 -8.37 -4.52
N VAL A 56 17.11 -7.50 -4.56
CA VAL A 56 17.27 -6.08 -4.92
C VAL A 56 18.11 -5.35 -3.86
N SER A 57 17.94 -5.64 -2.58
CA SER A 57 18.75 -5.01 -1.52
C SER A 57 20.22 -5.43 -1.60
N HIS A 58 20.51 -6.68 -1.93
CA HIS A 58 21.89 -7.17 -2.02
C HIS A 58 22.60 -6.75 -3.31
N PHE A 59 21.96 -6.95 -4.47
CA PHE A 59 22.58 -6.71 -5.77
C PHE A 59 22.34 -5.28 -6.28
N GLY A 60 21.19 -4.68 -5.98
CA GLY A 60 20.82 -3.33 -6.42
C GLY A 60 21.76 -2.26 -5.89
N ALA A 61 22.38 -2.47 -4.71
CA ALA A 61 23.35 -1.55 -4.14
C ALA A 61 24.61 -1.36 -5.02
N ARG A 62 24.94 -2.33 -5.89
CA ARG A 62 26.09 -2.28 -6.81
C ARG A 62 25.76 -1.65 -8.17
N LEU A 63 24.47 -1.56 -8.48
CA LEU A 63 23.95 -1.04 -9.74
C LEU A 63 23.69 0.47 -9.65
N HIS A 64 23.15 1.05 -10.71
CA HIS A 64 22.79 2.47 -10.75
C HIS A 64 21.52 2.73 -9.92
N ARG A 65 21.68 2.91 -8.60
CA ARG A 65 20.57 2.98 -7.62
C ARG A 65 19.45 3.95 -8.01
N PRO A 66 19.70 5.21 -8.42
CA PRO A 66 18.61 6.10 -8.86
C PRO A 66 17.77 5.49 -9.99
N ARG A 67 18.39 4.98 -11.05
CA ARG A 67 17.66 4.36 -12.18
C ARG A 67 16.85 3.13 -11.76
N LEU A 68 17.37 2.32 -10.84
CA LEU A 68 16.60 1.20 -10.29
C LEU A 68 15.36 1.66 -9.50
N ILE A 69 15.47 2.75 -8.72
CA ILE A 69 14.32 3.36 -8.04
C ILE A 69 13.30 3.86 -9.07
N GLY A 70 13.77 4.53 -10.13
CA GLY A 70 12.92 4.99 -11.23
C GLY A 70 12.21 3.84 -11.97
N MET A 71 12.92 2.76 -12.28
CA MET A 71 12.34 1.54 -12.84
C MET A 71 11.29 0.92 -11.92
N GLY A 72 11.55 0.89 -10.61
CA GLY A 72 10.58 0.46 -9.60
C GLY A 72 9.29 1.27 -9.67
N CYS A 73 9.40 2.61 -9.70
CA CYS A 73 8.24 3.50 -9.81
C CYS A 73 7.41 3.23 -11.08
N PHE A 74 8.07 3.00 -12.23
CA PHE A 74 7.38 2.63 -13.47
C PHE A 74 6.71 1.26 -13.39
N LEU A 75 7.37 0.28 -12.77
CA LEU A 75 6.78 -1.05 -12.57
C LEU A 75 5.54 -0.99 -11.67
N MET A 76 5.60 -0.16 -10.61
CA MET A 76 4.42 0.15 -9.78
C MET A 76 3.31 0.81 -10.59
N ALA A 77 3.64 1.75 -11.49
CA ALA A 77 2.66 2.41 -12.33
C ALA A 77 1.95 1.43 -13.27
N ILE A 78 2.69 0.51 -13.88
CA ILE A 78 2.14 -0.56 -14.74
C ILE A 78 1.23 -1.47 -13.91
N GLY A 79 1.69 -1.92 -12.73
CA GLY A 79 0.88 -2.75 -11.85
C GLY A 79 -0.41 -2.05 -11.39
N SER A 80 -0.34 -0.74 -11.11
CA SER A 80 -1.52 0.07 -10.76
C SER A 80 -2.51 0.15 -11.92
N ALA A 81 -2.04 0.48 -13.13
CA ALA A 81 -2.89 0.49 -14.32
C ALA A 81 -3.53 -0.88 -14.55
N LEU A 82 -2.75 -1.97 -14.44
CA LEU A 82 -3.24 -3.35 -14.58
C LEU A 82 -4.35 -3.69 -13.58
N THR A 83 -4.25 -3.20 -12.34
CA THR A 83 -5.31 -3.36 -11.33
C THR A 83 -6.62 -2.69 -11.77
N GLY A 84 -6.57 -1.56 -12.46
CA GLY A 84 -7.76 -0.83 -12.95
C GLY A 84 -8.36 -1.36 -14.27
N LEU A 85 -7.59 -2.09 -15.09
CA LEU A 85 -8.01 -2.60 -16.40
C LEU A 85 -9.26 -3.50 -16.43
N PRO A 86 -9.52 -4.37 -15.43
CA PRO A 86 -10.64 -5.31 -15.48
C PRO A 86 -12.00 -4.66 -15.71
N HIS A 87 -12.18 -3.42 -15.25
CA HIS A 87 -13.42 -2.67 -15.47
C HIS A 87 -13.78 -2.56 -16.96
N PHE A 88 -12.79 -2.25 -17.81
CA PHE A 88 -13.01 -2.06 -19.24
C PHE A 88 -13.23 -3.39 -19.97
N PHE A 89 -12.47 -4.42 -19.61
CA PHE A 89 -12.63 -5.74 -20.22
C PHE A 89 -14.01 -6.31 -19.92
N MET A 90 -14.43 -6.32 -18.66
CA MET A 90 -15.76 -6.81 -18.25
C MET A 90 -16.89 -6.20 -19.08
N ARG A 91 -16.81 -4.90 -19.34
CA ARG A 91 -17.85 -4.20 -20.04
C ARG A 91 -17.96 -4.60 -21.52
N GLN A 92 -16.83 -4.80 -22.18
CA GLN A 92 -16.81 -5.27 -23.57
C GLN A 92 -17.44 -6.67 -23.70
N TRP A 93 -17.20 -7.54 -22.72
CA TRP A 93 -17.86 -8.86 -22.64
C TRP A 93 -19.38 -8.75 -22.50
N VAL A 94 -19.86 -7.91 -21.58
CA VAL A 94 -21.31 -7.69 -21.38
C VAL A 94 -21.98 -7.19 -22.66
N HIS A 95 -21.41 -6.18 -23.33
CA HIS A 95 -21.95 -5.70 -24.61
C HIS A 95 -21.97 -6.79 -25.70
N THR A 96 -20.94 -7.63 -25.75
CA THR A 96 -20.84 -8.72 -26.74
C THR A 96 -21.93 -9.77 -26.52
N VAL A 97 -22.18 -10.18 -25.27
CA VAL A 97 -23.25 -11.13 -24.91
C VAL A 97 -24.62 -10.57 -25.27
N TYR A 98 -24.90 -9.31 -24.92
CA TYR A 98 -26.15 -8.64 -25.31
C TYR A 98 -26.34 -8.61 -26.82
N THR A 99 -25.30 -8.31 -27.60
CA THR A 99 -25.41 -8.33 -29.07
C THR A 99 -25.66 -9.73 -29.63
N VAL A 100 -25.03 -10.78 -29.07
CA VAL A 100 -25.24 -12.16 -29.53
C VAL A 100 -26.67 -12.64 -29.22
N HIS A 101 -27.24 -12.30 -28.07
CA HIS A 101 -28.63 -12.63 -27.76
C HIS A 101 -29.64 -11.84 -28.62
N VAL A 102 -29.37 -10.57 -28.94
CA VAL A 102 -30.25 -9.75 -29.79
C VAL A 102 -30.20 -10.17 -31.27
N ILE A 103 -29.12 -10.80 -31.73
CA ILE A 103 -28.98 -11.33 -33.10
C ILE A 103 -29.61 -12.73 -33.26
N SER A 104 -29.95 -13.43 -32.16
CA SER A 104 -30.64 -14.73 -32.18
C SER A 104 -32.15 -14.71 -31.85
N PRO A 105 -33.02 -13.82 -32.41
CA PRO A 105 -34.45 -13.85 -32.09
C PRO A 105 -35.27 -14.82 -32.98
N HIS A 106 -34.64 -15.68 -33.79
CA HIS A 106 -35.37 -16.48 -34.79
C HIS A 106 -35.56 -17.98 -34.50
N LEU A 107 -35.39 -18.46 -33.27
CA LEU A 107 -35.84 -19.82 -32.92
C LEU A 107 -36.55 -19.89 -31.55
N SER A 108 -37.88 -20.03 -31.63
CA SER A 108 -38.83 -20.59 -30.65
C SER A 108 -39.05 -19.93 -29.27
N SER A 109 -40.17 -19.20 -29.19
CA SER A 109 -41.33 -19.36 -28.27
C SER A 109 -41.16 -19.95 -26.85
N ASN A 110 -41.72 -19.20 -25.88
CA ASN A 110 -42.25 -19.58 -24.56
C ASN A 110 -41.28 -20.01 -23.43
N ASN A 111 -40.75 -19.01 -22.73
CA ASN A 111 -40.97 -18.76 -21.29
C ASN A 111 -40.13 -17.54 -20.88
N THR A 112 -40.77 -16.38 -20.67
CA THR A 112 -40.08 -15.15 -20.26
C THR A 112 -39.80 -15.15 -18.76
N GLY A 113 -38.85 -15.99 -18.35
CA GLY A 113 -37.94 -15.64 -17.27
C GLY A 113 -36.70 -15.08 -17.95
N THR A 114 -36.48 -13.77 -17.88
CA THR A 114 -35.17 -13.20 -18.19
C THR A 114 -34.22 -13.65 -17.10
N ASP A 115 -33.67 -14.87 -17.24
CA ASP A 115 -32.51 -15.28 -16.47
C ASP A 115 -31.38 -14.36 -16.90
N TYR A 116 -31.21 -13.29 -16.13
CA TYR A 116 -30.02 -12.49 -16.11
C TYR A 116 -28.90 -13.49 -15.87
N VAL A 117 -28.13 -13.84 -16.90
CA VAL A 117 -26.88 -14.59 -16.76
C VAL A 117 -25.93 -13.65 -16.03
N LYS A 118 -26.12 -13.56 -14.72
CA LYS A 118 -25.18 -13.00 -13.77
C LYS A 118 -24.10 -14.06 -13.70
N ASP A 119 -23.23 -14.07 -14.70
CA ASP A 119 -22.20 -15.09 -14.80
C ASP A 119 -21.35 -15.01 -13.54
N THR A 120 -21.47 -16.09 -12.78
CA THR A 120 -20.86 -16.35 -11.49
C THR A 120 -19.36 -16.13 -11.60
N GLY A 121 -18.85 -15.05 -10.99
CA GLY A 121 -17.43 -14.87 -10.70
C GLY A 121 -16.48 -14.90 -11.90
N SER A 122 -16.60 -13.94 -12.82
CA SER A 122 -15.54 -13.69 -13.80
C SER A 122 -14.18 -13.66 -13.09
N SER A 123 -13.26 -14.55 -13.46
CA SER A 123 -11.91 -14.68 -12.87
C SER A 123 -11.02 -13.45 -13.13
N MET A 124 -11.57 -12.36 -13.65
CA MET A 124 -10.89 -11.10 -13.89
C MET A 124 -10.35 -10.43 -12.62
N TRP A 125 -10.78 -10.83 -11.42
CA TRP A 125 -10.13 -10.40 -10.17
C TRP A 125 -8.65 -10.85 -10.11
N ILE A 126 -8.24 -11.85 -10.89
CA ILE A 126 -6.83 -12.26 -11.04
C ILE A 126 -5.97 -11.10 -11.54
N TYR A 127 -6.48 -10.22 -12.41
CA TYR A 127 -5.73 -9.03 -12.84
C TYR A 127 -5.53 -8.03 -11.70
N VAL A 128 -6.50 -7.91 -10.79
CA VAL A 128 -6.39 -7.08 -9.58
C VAL A 128 -5.27 -7.65 -8.68
N PHE A 129 -5.26 -8.97 -8.49
CA PHE A 129 -4.21 -9.70 -7.76
C PHE A 129 -2.83 -9.51 -8.41
N LEU A 130 -2.69 -9.79 -9.70
CA LEU A 130 -1.42 -9.70 -10.43
C LEU A 130 -0.91 -8.26 -10.50
N GLY A 131 -1.78 -7.28 -10.72
CA GLY A 131 -1.42 -5.86 -10.71
C GLY A 131 -0.92 -5.41 -9.34
N ASN A 132 -1.54 -5.87 -8.25
CA ASN A 132 -1.10 -5.54 -6.91
C ASN A 132 0.22 -6.23 -6.53
N ALA A 133 0.41 -7.49 -6.92
CA ALA A 133 1.70 -8.16 -6.79
C ALA A 133 2.81 -7.44 -7.58
N LEU A 134 2.53 -7.03 -8.82
CA LEU A 134 3.48 -6.27 -9.65
C LEU A 134 3.85 -4.92 -9.02
N ARG A 135 2.89 -4.25 -8.36
CA ARG A 135 3.16 -3.06 -7.55
C ARG A 135 4.09 -3.37 -6.37
N GLY A 136 3.91 -4.52 -5.72
CA GLY A 136 4.83 -5.00 -4.68
C GLY A 136 6.26 -5.11 -5.18
N ILE A 137 6.45 -5.75 -6.33
CA ILE A 137 7.77 -5.91 -6.98
C ILE A 137 8.38 -4.54 -7.32
N GLY A 138 7.58 -3.60 -7.81
CA GLY A 138 8.05 -2.26 -8.14
C GLY A 138 8.43 -1.40 -6.92
N GLU A 139 7.85 -1.67 -5.75
CA GLU A 139 8.17 -0.93 -4.52
C GLU A 139 9.54 -1.31 -3.96
N THR A 140 9.94 -2.56 -4.18
CA THR A 140 11.14 -3.19 -3.64
C THR A 140 12.42 -2.34 -3.68
N PRO A 141 12.83 -1.71 -4.82
CA PRO A 141 14.04 -0.90 -4.86
C PRO A 141 13.93 0.46 -4.16
N VAL A 142 12.71 1.00 -3.94
CA VAL A 142 12.52 2.42 -3.57
C VAL A 142 13.09 2.72 -2.18
N THR A 143 12.74 1.89 -1.19
CA THR A 143 13.14 2.13 0.21
C THR A 143 14.59 1.77 0.49
N PRO A 144 15.06 0.53 0.20
CA PRO A 144 16.41 0.10 0.56
C PRO A 144 17.48 0.86 -0.22
N LEU A 145 17.28 1.07 -1.53
CA LEU A 145 18.25 1.79 -2.35
C LEU A 145 18.18 3.31 -2.09
N GLY A 146 17.00 3.83 -1.75
CA GLY A 146 16.83 5.24 -1.39
C GLY A 146 17.59 5.62 -0.12
N ILE A 147 17.40 4.85 0.97
CA ILE A 147 18.08 5.08 2.25
C ILE A 147 19.59 4.88 2.11
N SER A 148 20.02 3.76 1.52
CA SER A 148 21.46 3.51 1.34
C SER A 148 22.15 4.55 0.46
N TYR A 149 21.46 5.14 -0.53
CA TYR A 149 22.02 6.23 -1.32
C TYR A 149 22.16 7.52 -0.50
N ILE A 150 21.24 7.80 0.43
CA ILE A 150 21.39 8.94 1.34
C ILE A 150 22.56 8.71 2.29
N ASP A 151 22.66 7.53 2.90
CA ASP A 151 23.73 7.20 3.84
C ASP A 151 25.12 7.26 3.19
N ASP A 152 25.25 6.89 1.91
CA ASP A 152 26.53 6.91 1.19
C ASP A 152 27.01 8.31 0.78
N PHE A 153 26.10 9.29 0.64
CA PHE A 153 26.42 10.61 0.08
C PHE A 153 26.14 11.81 1.00
N ALA A 154 25.39 11.61 2.08
CA ALA A 154 25.16 12.63 3.11
C ALA A 154 26.16 12.50 4.26
N LYS A 155 26.50 13.62 4.92
CA LYS A 155 27.22 13.56 6.20
C LYS A 155 26.39 12.77 7.22
N ALA A 156 27.05 12.00 8.10
CA ALA A 156 26.39 11.19 9.12
C ALA A 156 25.42 12.02 10.00
N GLU A 157 25.77 13.28 10.28
CA GLU A 157 24.94 14.24 11.03
C GLU A 157 23.64 14.62 10.29
N ASN A 158 23.68 14.68 8.95
CA ASN A 158 22.56 15.11 8.11
C ASN A 158 21.70 13.94 7.61
N SER A 159 22.25 12.72 7.50
CA SER A 159 21.51 11.55 6.99
C SER A 159 20.25 11.28 7.80
N ALA A 160 20.37 11.29 9.14
CA ALA A 160 19.25 11.07 10.04
C ALA A 160 18.11 12.10 9.83
N PHE A 161 18.46 13.36 9.58
CA PHE A 161 17.48 14.41 9.29
C PHE A 161 16.77 14.17 7.95
N TYR A 162 17.51 13.82 6.90
CA TYR A 162 16.92 13.53 5.59
C TYR A 162 15.99 12.30 5.62
N ILE A 163 16.39 11.25 6.32
CA ILE A 163 15.55 10.06 6.53
C ILE A 163 14.29 10.44 7.32
N ALA A 164 14.39 11.29 8.35
CA ALA A 164 13.22 11.77 9.08
C ALA A 164 12.25 12.54 8.18
N CYS A 165 12.74 13.46 7.35
CA CYS A 165 11.91 14.19 6.37
C CYS A 165 11.21 13.25 5.38
N LEU A 166 11.91 12.22 4.88
CA LEU A 166 11.31 11.22 4.00
C LEU A 166 10.17 10.46 4.67
N GLN A 167 10.39 10.03 5.92
CA GLN A 167 9.37 9.33 6.69
C GLN A 167 8.16 10.23 6.96
N THR A 168 8.34 11.52 7.29
CA THR A 168 7.21 12.45 7.46
C THR A 168 6.38 12.59 6.17
N ILE A 169 7.02 12.74 5.01
CA ILE A 169 6.33 12.86 3.73
C ILE A 169 5.60 11.55 3.37
N MET A 170 6.17 10.41 3.74
CA MET A 170 5.54 9.10 3.59
C MET A 170 4.19 9.01 4.30
N LEU A 171 4.03 9.65 5.47
CA LEU A 171 2.76 9.69 6.23
C LEU A 171 1.66 10.51 5.53
N LEU A 172 2.02 11.44 4.65
CA LEU A 172 1.02 12.23 3.90
C LEU A 172 0.36 11.40 2.81
N GLY A 173 1.09 10.50 2.14
CA GLY A 173 0.55 9.69 1.05
C GLY A 173 -0.74 8.93 1.43
N PRO A 174 -0.81 8.23 2.58
CA PRO A 174 -2.02 7.61 3.07
C PRO A 174 -3.24 8.52 3.15
N MET A 175 -3.06 9.77 3.60
CA MET A 175 -4.16 10.74 3.72
C MET A 175 -4.75 11.02 2.34
N PHE A 176 -3.90 11.29 1.37
CA PHE A 176 -4.32 11.57 0.00
C PHE A 176 -4.86 10.33 -0.72
N GLY A 177 -4.36 9.13 -0.41
CA GLY A 177 -4.88 7.88 -0.99
C GLY A 177 -6.31 7.58 -0.53
N PHE A 178 -6.61 7.75 0.77
CA PHE A 178 -7.99 7.62 1.28
C PHE A 178 -8.90 8.75 0.81
N LEU A 179 -8.41 9.98 0.65
CA LEU A 179 -9.17 11.08 0.06
C LEU A 179 -9.52 10.80 -1.42
N LEU A 180 -8.54 10.35 -2.21
CA LEU A 180 -8.78 9.91 -3.59
C LEU A 180 -9.79 8.75 -3.63
N GLY A 181 -9.66 7.79 -2.71
CA GLY A 181 -10.60 6.71 -2.49
C GLY A 181 -12.02 7.20 -2.18
N SER A 182 -12.15 8.20 -1.32
CA SER A 182 -13.42 8.84 -1.00
C SER A 182 -14.05 9.48 -2.24
N MET A 183 -13.27 10.25 -3.01
CA MET A 183 -13.76 10.89 -4.24
C MET A 183 -14.20 9.86 -5.28
N CYS A 184 -13.39 8.84 -5.54
CA CYS A 184 -13.73 7.77 -6.47
C CYS A 184 -14.97 6.98 -6.02
N ALA A 185 -15.12 6.74 -4.71
CA ALA A 185 -16.26 6.02 -4.16
C ALA A 185 -17.58 6.80 -4.24
N LYS A 186 -17.55 8.13 -4.35
CA LYS A 186 -18.75 8.96 -4.59
C LYS A 186 -19.26 8.89 -6.03
N LEU A 187 -18.40 8.52 -6.97
CA LEU A 187 -18.74 8.40 -8.38
C LEU A 187 -19.23 6.98 -8.64
N TYR A 188 -20.33 6.81 -9.38
CA TYR A 188 -20.81 5.49 -9.75
C TYR A 188 -19.83 4.79 -10.69
N VAL A 189 -19.72 3.46 -10.60
CA VAL A 189 -18.73 2.66 -11.33
C VAL A 189 -18.73 2.88 -12.84
N ASP A 190 -19.91 3.06 -13.43
CA ASP A 190 -20.12 3.29 -14.87
C ASP A 190 -20.33 4.78 -15.20
N ILE A 191 -19.52 5.65 -14.59
CA ILE A 191 -19.57 7.10 -14.82
C ILE A 191 -19.40 7.44 -16.31
N GLY A 192 -20.27 8.32 -16.82
CA GLY A 192 -20.29 8.73 -18.23
C GLY A 192 -21.01 7.77 -19.18
N PHE A 193 -21.56 6.67 -18.67
CA PHE A 193 -22.24 5.65 -19.47
C PHE A 193 -23.70 5.40 -19.09
N VAL A 194 -24.13 5.87 -17.92
CA VAL A 194 -25.51 5.81 -17.44
C VAL A 194 -26.01 7.24 -17.23
N ASN A 195 -27.18 7.56 -17.80
CA ASN A 195 -27.74 8.91 -17.77
C ASN A 195 -28.42 9.26 -16.44
N SER A 196 -28.95 8.26 -15.72
CA SER A 196 -29.61 8.45 -14.43
C SER A 196 -29.41 7.24 -13.53
N VAL A 197 -28.83 7.45 -12.35
CA VAL A 197 -28.66 6.41 -11.33
C VAL A 197 -29.69 6.66 -10.23
N THR A 198 -30.57 5.70 -9.99
CA THR A 198 -31.65 5.80 -8.96
C THR A 198 -31.19 5.37 -7.56
N ILE A 199 -30.03 4.72 -7.46
CA ILE A 199 -29.46 4.26 -6.19
C ILE A 199 -28.54 5.33 -5.57
N THR A 200 -28.52 5.40 -4.25
CA THR A 200 -27.70 6.35 -3.49
C THR A 200 -26.40 5.70 -3.02
N THR A 201 -25.43 6.51 -2.55
CA THR A 201 -24.15 6.00 -2.04
C THR A 201 -24.23 5.18 -0.74
N GLN A 202 -25.41 5.12 -0.12
CA GLN A 202 -25.70 4.29 1.05
C GLN A 202 -26.34 2.93 0.68
N ASP A 203 -26.82 2.76 -0.57
CA ASP A 203 -27.38 1.50 -1.03
C ASP A 203 -26.29 0.42 -1.10
N ALA A 204 -26.57 -0.79 -0.61
CA ALA A 204 -25.64 -1.91 -0.63
C ALA A 204 -25.20 -2.31 -2.06
N ARG A 205 -26.02 -1.97 -3.07
CA ARG A 205 -25.72 -2.19 -4.50
C ARG A 205 -24.79 -1.12 -5.09
N TRP A 206 -24.49 -0.05 -4.35
CA TRP A 206 -23.59 1.00 -4.81
C TRP A 206 -22.16 0.46 -4.93
N VAL A 207 -21.63 0.54 -6.15
CA VAL A 207 -20.23 0.30 -6.46
C VAL A 207 -19.66 1.60 -7.01
N GLY A 208 -18.65 2.13 -6.31
CA GLY A 208 -17.92 3.31 -6.69
C GLY A 208 -16.95 3.06 -7.86
N ALA A 209 -16.47 4.13 -8.49
CA ALA A 209 -15.49 4.10 -9.59
C ALA A 209 -14.08 3.72 -9.11
N TRP A 210 -13.95 2.51 -8.54
CA TRP A 210 -12.72 1.96 -7.95
C TRP A 210 -11.55 1.83 -8.92
N TRP A 211 -11.82 1.79 -10.23
CA TRP A 211 -10.80 1.70 -11.27
C TRP A 211 -10.09 3.04 -11.51
N LEU A 212 -10.76 4.16 -11.28
CA LEU A 212 -10.32 5.49 -11.69
C LEU A 212 -9.03 5.91 -10.97
N GLY A 213 -8.99 5.74 -9.65
CA GLY A 213 -7.84 6.17 -8.86
C GLY A 213 -6.60 5.29 -9.07
N PHE A 214 -6.73 4.11 -9.67
CA PHE A 214 -5.57 3.32 -10.11
C PHE A 214 -4.86 3.97 -11.30
N PHE A 215 -5.60 4.56 -12.25
CA PHE A 215 -4.99 5.33 -13.34
C PHE A 215 -4.39 6.66 -12.85
N VAL A 216 -5.07 7.34 -11.92
CA VAL A 216 -4.50 8.53 -11.26
C VAL A 216 -3.21 8.18 -10.53
N SER A 217 -3.21 7.08 -9.75
CA SER A 217 -2.03 6.59 -9.04
C SER A 217 -0.91 6.20 -10.00
N SER A 218 -1.25 5.56 -11.12
CA SER A 218 -0.29 5.20 -12.18
C SER A 218 0.39 6.44 -12.76
N ALA A 219 -0.38 7.48 -13.12
CA ALA A 219 0.17 8.73 -13.64
C ALA A 219 1.12 9.42 -12.63
N ILE A 220 0.72 9.50 -11.36
CA ILE A 220 1.55 10.07 -10.28
C ILE A 220 2.85 9.27 -10.12
N LEU A 221 2.80 7.93 -10.17
CA LEU A 221 3.97 7.06 -10.06
C LEU A 221 4.92 7.20 -11.26
N VAL A 222 4.40 7.38 -12.48
CA VAL A 222 5.22 7.69 -13.66
C VAL A 222 5.95 9.02 -13.43
N LEU A 223 5.23 10.07 -13.03
CA LEU A 223 5.84 11.37 -12.73
C LEU A 223 6.91 11.28 -11.64
N ALA A 224 6.70 10.44 -10.62
CA ALA A 224 7.68 10.22 -9.56
C ALA A 224 8.94 9.48 -10.03
N GLY A 225 8.82 8.60 -11.04
CA GLY A 225 9.95 7.87 -11.60
C GLY A 225 10.87 8.70 -12.50
N VAL A 226 10.32 9.70 -13.21
CA VAL A 226 11.06 10.48 -14.24
C VAL A 226 12.34 11.15 -13.72
N PRO A 227 12.36 11.87 -12.57
CA PRO A 227 13.55 12.58 -12.11
C PRO A 227 14.77 11.67 -11.90
N PHE A 228 14.57 10.40 -11.56
CA PHE A 228 15.66 9.48 -11.26
C PHE A 228 16.52 9.10 -12.47
N TRP A 229 16.01 9.29 -13.69
CA TRP A 229 16.74 8.99 -14.93
C TRP A 229 17.82 10.03 -15.23
N PHE A 230 17.64 11.25 -14.71
CA PHE A 230 18.57 12.37 -14.89
C PHE A 230 19.60 12.47 -13.76
N LEU A 231 19.52 11.60 -12.74
CA LEU A 231 20.43 11.63 -11.61
C LEU A 231 21.68 10.78 -11.86
N PRO A 232 22.87 11.24 -11.43
CA PRO A 232 24.12 10.52 -11.63
C PRO A 232 24.22 9.27 -10.76
N ARG A 233 25.08 8.33 -11.16
CA ARG A 233 25.31 7.07 -10.43
C ARG A 233 25.87 7.30 -9.03
N SER A 234 26.76 8.28 -8.89
CA SER A 234 27.41 8.69 -7.65
C SER A 234 27.40 10.21 -7.54
N LEU A 235 27.34 10.71 -6.33
CA LEU A 235 27.51 12.13 -6.01
C LEU A 235 28.85 12.34 -5.29
N PRO A 236 29.47 13.52 -5.37
CA PRO A 236 30.54 13.86 -4.45
C PRO A 236 30.00 13.80 -3.02
N ILE A 237 30.77 13.22 -2.09
CA ILE A 237 30.40 13.20 -0.67
C ILE A 237 30.33 14.66 -0.19
N GLN A 238 29.25 14.99 0.54
CA GLN A 238 29.01 16.35 0.97
C GLN A 238 30.16 16.89 1.83
N GLY A 239 30.96 17.80 1.27
CA GLY A 239 32.07 18.47 1.97
C GLY A 239 33.45 17.83 1.81
N GLU A 240 33.62 16.83 0.94
CA GLU A 240 34.94 16.37 0.50
C GLU A 240 35.28 17.00 -0.86
N GLU A 241 36.48 17.62 -0.96
CA GLU A 241 37.07 17.95 -2.25
C GLU A 241 37.41 16.66 -3.00
N TRP A 242 37.16 16.63 -4.32
CA TRP A 242 37.47 15.49 -5.18
C TRP A 242 38.98 15.20 -5.15
N ASN A 243 39.41 14.30 -4.27
CA ASN A 243 40.75 13.72 -4.36
C ASN A 243 40.68 12.52 -5.31
N GLU A 244 41.30 12.65 -6.49
CA GLU A 244 41.42 11.59 -7.50
C GLU A 244 42.15 10.32 -6.99
N ASN A 245 42.67 10.33 -5.76
CA ASN A 245 43.37 9.22 -5.12
C ASN A 245 42.49 8.35 -4.21
N PHE A 246 41.19 8.23 -4.48
CA PHE A 246 40.43 7.11 -3.93
C PHE A 246 40.87 5.83 -4.66
N ASN A 247 41.96 5.24 -4.19
CA ASN A 247 42.21 3.81 -4.34
C ASN A 247 40.94 3.11 -3.85
N VAL A 248 40.11 2.70 -4.79
CA VAL A 248 39.07 1.72 -4.54
C VAL A 248 39.80 0.55 -3.93
N ASP A 249 39.55 0.27 -2.65
CA ASP A 249 39.92 -0.99 -2.01
C ASP A 249 39.28 -2.13 -2.81
N GLN A 250 39.91 -2.50 -3.91
CA GLN A 250 39.73 -3.74 -4.66
C GLN A 250 40.43 -4.83 -3.85
N GLY A 251 39.89 -5.11 -2.67
CA GLY A 251 40.58 -5.93 -1.69
C GLY A 251 39.67 -6.76 -0.78
N VAL A 252 38.39 -6.95 -1.12
CA VAL A 252 37.58 -7.98 -0.47
C VAL A 252 36.74 -8.68 -1.54
N THR A 253 37.08 -9.94 -1.80
CA THR A 253 36.30 -10.82 -2.69
C THR A 253 34.81 -10.81 -2.30
N PRO A 254 33.89 -10.72 -3.27
CA PRO A 254 32.45 -10.61 -3.00
C PRO A 254 31.88 -11.81 -2.23
N ILE A 255 32.58 -12.94 -2.24
CA ILE A 255 32.27 -14.17 -1.53
C ILE A 255 32.36 -13.97 0.01
N CYS A 256 33.30 -13.16 0.50
CA CYS A 256 33.55 -13.01 1.94
C CYS A 256 32.47 -12.21 2.69
N LYS A 257 31.81 -11.24 2.03
CA LYS A 257 30.71 -10.44 2.64
C LYS A 257 29.43 -11.28 2.84
N THR A 258 29.10 -12.15 1.88
CA THR A 258 27.94 -13.04 1.98
C THR A 258 28.14 -14.15 3.01
N CYS A 259 29.38 -14.65 3.17
CA CYS A 259 29.73 -15.63 4.20
C CYS A 259 29.58 -15.09 5.63
N ARG A 260 29.71 -13.77 5.85
CA ARG A 260 29.44 -13.14 7.17
C ARG A 260 27.96 -12.79 7.39
N PHE A 261 27.15 -12.70 6.34
CA PHE A 261 25.74 -12.33 6.46
C PHE A 261 24.92 -13.36 7.25
N LEU A 262 24.99 -14.65 6.88
CA LEU A 262 24.22 -15.70 7.57
C LEU A 262 24.60 -15.83 9.06
N PRO A 263 25.89 -15.87 9.44
CA PRO A 263 26.31 -15.87 10.85
C PRO A 263 25.81 -14.64 11.62
N SER A 264 25.89 -13.44 11.04
CA SER A 264 25.38 -12.22 11.66
C SER A 264 23.86 -12.23 11.82
N LEU A 265 23.12 -12.68 10.80
CA LEU A 265 21.67 -12.83 10.87
C LEU A 265 21.28 -13.85 11.95
N LYS A 266 21.96 -15.00 12.01
CA LYS A 266 21.76 -16.01 13.05
C LYS A 266 22.02 -15.43 14.43
N ARG A 267 23.13 -14.71 14.63
CA ARG A 267 23.45 -14.06 15.91
C ARG A 267 22.37 -13.08 16.34
N LEU A 268 21.85 -12.30 15.39
CA LEU A 268 20.81 -11.31 15.66
C LEU A 268 19.47 -11.99 16.03
N LEU A 269 19.04 -13.01 15.28
CA LEU A 269 17.81 -13.76 15.54
C LEU A 269 17.88 -14.64 16.80
N CYS A 270 19.08 -15.11 17.18
CA CYS A 270 19.28 -15.87 18.41
C CYS A 270 19.44 -14.98 19.66
N THR A 271 19.45 -13.65 19.52
CA THR A 271 19.47 -12.74 20.67
C THR A 271 18.03 -12.61 21.21
N PRO A 272 17.71 -13.16 22.41
CA PRO A 272 16.32 -13.32 22.85
C PRO A 272 15.55 -11.99 22.93
N ALA A 273 16.19 -10.93 23.43
CA ALA A 273 15.58 -9.61 23.53
C ALA A 273 15.24 -9.01 22.15
N TYR A 274 16.14 -9.15 21.17
CA TYR A 274 15.91 -8.66 19.82
C TYR A 274 14.83 -9.47 19.10
N PHE A 275 14.84 -10.79 19.26
CA PHE A 275 13.80 -11.66 18.69
C PHE A 275 12.42 -11.34 19.25
N LEU A 276 12.29 -11.18 20.57
CA LEU A 276 11.03 -10.79 21.22
C LEU A 276 10.57 -9.40 20.76
N LEU A 277 11.49 -8.45 20.62
CA LEU A 277 11.19 -7.13 20.06
C LEU A 277 10.65 -7.23 18.63
N LEU A 278 11.27 -8.05 17.77
CA LEU A 278 10.80 -8.29 16.41
C LEU A 278 9.40 -8.89 16.39
N CYS A 279 9.14 -9.94 17.18
CA CYS A 279 7.81 -10.53 17.30
C CYS A 279 6.76 -9.49 17.72
N GLY A 280 7.09 -8.65 18.71
CA GLY A 280 6.22 -7.56 19.15
C GLY A 280 5.95 -6.53 18.06
N ILE A 281 6.98 -6.15 17.28
CA ILE A 281 6.84 -5.23 16.16
C ILE A 281 5.94 -5.84 15.08
N VAL A 282 6.14 -7.11 14.70
CA VAL A 282 5.32 -7.79 13.70
C VAL A 282 3.85 -7.84 14.12
N LEU A 283 3.56 -8.20 15.37
CA LEU A 283 2.19 -8.23 15.87
C LEU A 283 1.53 -6.84 15.86
N LYS A 284 2.26 -5.79 16.28
CA LYS A 284 1.76 -4.41 16.25
C LYS A 284 1.50 -3.91 14.84
N PHE A 285 2.42 -4.15 13.91
CA PHE A 285 2.26 -3.76 12.50
C PHE A 285 1.13 -4.53 11.83
N ASN A 286 0.99 -5.84 12.07
CA ASN A 286 -0.12 -6.63 11.55
C ASN A 286 -1.47 -6.09 12.05
N SER A 287 -1.59 -5.75 13.33
CA SER A 287 -2.78 -5.12 13.88
C SER A 287 -3.09 -3.77 13.21
N PHE A 288 -2.07 -2.92 13.04
CA PHE A 288 -2.21 -1.62 12.40
C PHE A 288 -2.63 -1.72 10.93
N ILE A 289 -2.00 -2.61 10.15
CA ILE A 289 -2.34 -2.84 8.75
C ILE A 289 -3.75 -3.44 8.62
N GLY A 290 -4.11 -4.41 9.46
CA GLY A 290 -5.45 -4.99 9.49
C GLY A 290 -6.53 -3.94 9.79
N LEU A 291 -6.27 -3.04 10.74
CA LEU A 291 -7.13 -1.90 11.02
C LEU A 291 -7.25 -1.00 9.79
N LEU A 292 -6.15 -0.56 9.18
CA LEU A 292 -6.21 0.31 7.99
C LEU A 292 -6.93 -0.33 6.81
N THR A 293 -6.72 -1.63 6.57
CA THR A 293 -7.34 -2.36 5.44
C THR A 293 -8.85 -2.51 5.62
N PHE A 294 -9.31 -2.92 6.81
CA PHE A 294 -10.72 -3.29 7.03
C PHE A 294 -11.54 -2.22 7.75
N LYS A 295 -10.95 -1.11 8.22
CA LYS A 295 -11.69 -0.06 8.94
C LYS A 295 -12.83 0.53 8.12
N ALA A 296 -12.59 0.81 6.84
CA ALA A 296 -13.63 1.33 5.96
C ALA A 296 -14.81 0.37 5.88
N LYS A 297 -14.54 -0.92 5.61
CA LYS A 297 -15.53 -2.00 5.60
C LYS A 297 -16.31 -2.10 6.91
N TYR A 298 -15.61 -2.07 8.03
CA TYR A 298 -16.22 -2.12 9.36
C TYR A 298 -17.19 -0.94 9.56
N MET A 299 -16.83 0.28 9.12
CA MET A 299 -17.72 1.43 9.21
C MET A 299 -18.93 1.34 8.28
N GLU A 300 -18.79 0.73 7.10
CA GLU A 300 -19.92 0.48 6.20
C GLU A 300 -20.90 -0.52 6.81
N GLN A 301 -20.39 -1.62 7.39
CA GLN A 301 -21.22 -2.71 7.91
C GLN A 301 -21.86 -2.40 9.27
N GLN A 302 -21.10 -1.86 10.22
CA GLN A 302 -21.58 -1.64 11.59
C GLN A 302 -22.32 -0.31 11.77
N PHE A 303 -21.92 0.72 11.02
CA PHE A 303 -22.46 2.08 11.20
C PHE A 303 -23.25 2.57 9.98
N GLY A 304 -23.51 1.70 8.99
CA GLY A 304 -24.28 2.04 7.78
C GLY A 304 -23.70 3.20 6.99
N GLN A 305 -22.40 3.50 7.14
CA GLN A 305 -21.77 4.61 6.43
C GLN A 305 -21.52 4.25 4.97
N SER A 306 -21.58 5.23 4.07
CA SER A 306 -21.16 5.01 2.69
C SER A 306 -19.63 4.80 2.62
N ALA A 307 -19.15 4.00 1.66
CA ALA A 307 -17.72 3.83 1.40
C ALA A 307 -16.98 5.16 1.28
N SER A 308 -17.59 6.14 0.61
CA SER A 308 -17.01 7.48 0.46
C SER A 308 -16.80 8.20 1.79
N ARG A 309 -17.78 8.15 2.70
CA ARG A 309 -17.69 8.79 4.02
C ARG A 309 -16.73 8.02 4.92
N ALA A 310 -16.74 6.70 4.86
CA ALA A 310 -15.81 5.86 5.60
C ALA A 310 -14.33 6.14 5.22
N ASN A 311 -14.05 6.22 3.91
CA ASN A 311 -12.74 6.58 3.38
C ASN A 311 -12.34 8.01 3.77
N PHE A 312 -13.27 8.97 3.69
CA PHE A 312 -13.01 10.36 4.08
C PHE A 312 -12.61 10.48 5.56
N LEU A 313 -13.37 9.86 6.46
CA LEU A 313 -13.10 9.86 7.90
C LEU A 313 -11.76 9.19 8.22
N THR A 314 -11.43 8.11 7.50
CA THR A 314 -10.13 7.42 7.67
C THR A 314 -8.97 8.32 7.25
N GLY A 315 -9.11 9.01 6.10
CA GLY A 315 -8.10 9.93 5.59
C GLY A 315 -7.88 11.18 6.45
N VAL A 316 -8.96 11.79 6.93
CA VAL A 316 -8.92 13.12 7.57
C VAL A 316 -8.84 13.05 9.09
N LEU A 317 -9.38 12.01 9.73
CA LEU A 317 -9.39 11.91 11.20
C LEU A 317 -8.36 10.91 11.69
N ILE A 318 -8.36 9.68 11.16
CA ILE A 318 -7.56 8.59 11.73
C ILE A 318 -6.07 8.79 11.44
N LEU A 319 -5.72 9.07 10.18
CA LEU A 319 -4.30 9.16 9.80
C LEU A 319 -3.55 10.35 10.42
N PRO A 320 -4.14 11.56 10.54
CA PRO A 320 -3.50 12.64 11.29
C PRO A 320 -3.29 12.31 12.76
N VAL A 321 -4.23 11.62 13.41
CA VAL A 321 -4.07 11.17 14.81
C VAL A 321 -2.89 10.21 14.93
N VAL A 322 -2.72 9.28 13.98
CA VAL A 322 -1.55 8.40 13.92
C VAL A 322 -0.26 9.20 13.75
N ALA A 323 -0.24 10.20 12.87
CA ALA A 323 0.93 11.05 12.66
C ALA A 323 1.32 11.85 13.92
N VAL A 324 0.33 12.42 14.62
CA VAL A 324 0.53 13.11 15.90
C VAL A 324 1.06 12.13 16.95
N GLY A 325 0.53 10.90 17.01
CA GLY A 325 1.01 9.86 17.93
C GLY A 325 2.48 9.48 17.69
N ILE A 326 2.89 9.31 16.44
CA ILE A 326 4.29 9.03 16.08
C ILE A 326 5.20 10.20 16.46
N PHE A 327 4.77 11.43 16.16
CA PHE A 327 5.53 12.64 16.50
C PHE A 327 5.67 12.81 18.02
N LEU A 328 4.58 12.67 18.77
CA LEU A 328 4.56 12.79 20.22
C LEU A 328 5.41 11.70 20.87
N GLY A 329 5.37 10.46 20.36
CA GLY A 329 6.25 9.38 20.80
C GLY A 329 7.73 9.72 20.62
N GLY A 330 8.11 10.27 19.46
CA GLY A 330 9.47 10.74 19.22
C GLY A 330 9.88 11.91 20.14
N LEU A 331 8.96 12.86 20.37
CA LEU A 331 9.19 14.00 21.26
C LEU A 331 9.39 13.56 22.72
N LEU A 332 8.57 12.63 23.21
CA LEU A 332 8.71 12.05 24.55
C LEU A 332 10.06 11.35 24.73
N MET A 333 10.46 10.54 23.74
CA MET A 333 11.78 9.88 23.76
C MET A 333 12.92 10.90 23.84
N LYS A 334 12.81 12.03 23.12
CA LYS A 334 13.82 13.10 23.10
C LYS A 334 13.85 13.91 24.40
N ILE A 335 12.69 14.36 24.91
CA ILE A 335 12.60 15.20 26.10
C ILE A 335 13.07 14.44 27.33
N TYR A 336 12.58 13.21 27.51
CA TYR A 336 12.87 12.40 28.70
C TYR A 336 14.13 11.55 28.56
N LYS A 337 14.82 11.60 27.41
CA LYS A 337 16.02 10.80 27.11
C LYS A 337 15.82 9.32 27.48
N LEU A 338 14.67 8.77 27.12
CA LEU A 338 14.27 7.42 27.53
C LEU A 338 15.22 6.37 26.93
N SER A 339 15.61 5.40 27.76
CA SER A 339 16.32 4.22 27.28
C SER A 339 15.38 3.36 26.41
N VAL A 340 15.95 2.48 25.57
CA VAL A 340 15.16 1.57 24.72
C VAL A 340 14.19 0.72 25.56
N VAL A 341 14.61 0.30 26.75
CA VAL A 341 13.79 -0.47 27.70
C VAL A 341 12.64 0.39 28.23
N ALA A 342 12.91 1.62 28.66
CA ALA A 342 11.88 2.53 29.14
C ALA A 342 10.86 2.89 28.04
N GLY A 343 11.32 3.08 26.79
CA GLY A 343 10.45 3.28 25.63
C GLY A 343 9.58 2.06 25.33
N ALA A 344 10.11 0.84 25.47
CA ALA A 344 9.34 -0.39 25.32
C ALA A 344 8.27 -0.53 26.42
N GLN A 345 8.60 -0.20 27.67
CA GLN A 345 7.64 -0.18 28.78
C GLN A 345 6.53 0.85 28.55
N LEU A 346 6.87 2.07 28.12
CA LEU A 346 5.89 3.11 27.76
C LEU A 346 4.95 2.60 26.67
N SER A 347 5.49 1.98 25.62
CA SER A 347 4.67 1.42 24.54
C SER A 347 3.74 0.31 25.05
N PHE A 348 4.22 -0.57 25.93
CA PHE A 348 3.38 -1.62 26.54
C PHE A 348 2.24 -1.03 27.38
N ILE A 349 2.53 -0.04 28.23
CA ILE A 349 1.53 0.64 29.07
C ILE A 349 0.47 1.32 28.19
N THR A 350 0.89 2.00 27.12
CA THR A 350 -0.06 2.65 26.19
C THR A 350 -0.96 1.64 25.47
N SER A 351 -0.43 0.47 25.07
CA SER A 351 -1.25 -0.58 24.47
C SER A 351 -2.22 -1.22 25.48
N LEU A 352 -1.77 -1.44 26.72
CA LEU A 352 -2.61 -2.02 27.77
C LEU A 352 -3.75 -1.07 28.17
N THR A 353 -3.45 0.22 28.33
CA THR A 353 -4.47 1.24 28.62
C THR A 353 -5.48 1.36 27.48
N ALA A 354 -5.03 1.36 26.22
CA ALA A 354 -5.94 1.35 25.07
C ALA A 354 -6.85 0.11 25.04
N TYR A 355 -6.34 -1.07 25.42
CA TYR A 355 -7.14 -2.28 25.53
C TYR A 355 -8.21 -2.18 26.64
N LEU A 356 -7.83 -1.66 27.81
CA LEU A 356 -8.74 -1.51 28.96
C LEU A 356 -9.81 -0.43 28.76
N LEU A 357 -9.53 0.59 27.95
CA LEU A 357 -10.47 1.67 27.63
C LEU A 357 -11.44 1.33 26.48
N CYS A 358 -11.33 0.14 25.88
CA CYS A 358 -12.16 -0.26 24.76
C CYS A 358 -13.43 -0.98 25.26
N ASP A 359 -14.59 -0.32 25.15
CA ASP A 359 -15.87 -0.97 25.39
C ASP A 359 -16.19 -1.98 24.28
N ASN A 360 -16.67 -3.17 24.67
CA ASN A 360 -17.11 -4.18 23.71
C ASN A 360 -18.49 -3.81 23.19
N VAL A 361 -18.56 -3.39 21.92
CA VAL A 361 -19.83 -3.17 21.23
C VAL A 361 -20.47 -4.53 20.93
N PRO A 362 -21.76 -4.74 21.23
CA PRO A 362 -22.43 -6.01 20.93
C PRO A 362 -22.48 -6.24 19.40
N VAL A 363 -21.88 -7.34 18.94
CA VAL A 363 -21.93 -7.80 17.55
C VAL A 363 -22.77 -9.07 17.48
N ALA A 364 -23.86 -9.03 16.72
CA ALA A 364 -24.73 -10.17 16.48
C ALA A 364 -23.95 -11.35 15.87
N GLY A 365 -24.11 -12.54 16.45
CA GLY A 365 -23.38 -13.75 16.08
C GLY A 365 -21.99 -13.91 16.70
N LEU A 366 -21.50 -12.91 17.44
CA LEU A 366 -20.18 -12.93 18.10
C LEU A 366 -20.30 -12.74 19.62
N THR A 367 -20.98 -11.69 20.06
CA THR A 367 -21.15 -11.37 21.49
C THR A 367 -22.61 -11.37 21.92
N VAL A 368 -23.56 -11.39 20.96
CA VAL A 368 -25.01 -11.49 21.18
C VAL A 368 -25.61 -12.41 20.13
N SER A 369 -26.74 -13.06 20.44
CA SER A 369 -27.40 -13.96 19.51
C SER A 369 -27.99 -13.17 18.33
N TYR A 370 -28.17 -13.80 17.16
CA TYR A 370 -28.87 -13.15 16.04
C TYR A 370 -30.33 -12.79 16.38
N ASN A 371 -30.90 -13.37 17.44
CA ASN A 371 -32.29 -13.19 17.85
C ASN A 371 -32.46 -12.20 19.02
N GLY A 372 -31.40 -11.49 19.41
CA GLY A 372 -31.35 -10.67 20.63
C GLY A 372 -30.35 -11.20 21.62
#